data_AF-A0A0Q4LEX8-F1
#
_entry.id   AF-A0A0Q4LEX8-F1
#
_cell.length_a   1.000
_cell.length_b   1.000
_cell.length_c   1.000
_cell.angle_alpha   90.00
_cell.angle_beta   90.00
_cell.angle_gamma   90.00
#
_symmetry.space_group_name_H-M   'P 1'
#
loop_
_entity.id
_entity.type
_entity.pdbx_description
1 polymer ?
#
loop_
_entity_poly.entity_id
_entity_poly.type
_entity_poly.pdbx_seq_one_letter_code
_entity_poly.pdbx_strand_id
1 'polypeptide(L)'
;MKKLTAAVMMAALTISLAACGGKGDDKLGSNVEAAADNRADALEAAADNLEDQAEAVRTSGDQQADAIDDADVNAQAMPADQKAALINGSEKLR
;
A
#
# COMPACT_ATOMS: atom_id res chain seq x y z
N MET A 1 -1.60 55.21 26.26
CA MET A 1 -0.51 55.32 25.26
C MET A 1 0.71 54.54 25.73
N LYS A 2 0.77 53.21 25.50
CA LYS A 2 1.94 52.36 25.82
C LYS A 2 1.85 50.90 25.31
N LYS A 3 0.78 50.53 24.58
CA LYS A 3 0.55 49.15 24.09
C LYS A 3 0.59 49.02 22.55
N LEU A 4 0.89 50.10 21.83
CA LEU A 4 0.93 50.12 20.35
C LEU A 4 2.33 49.91 19.76
N THR A 5 3.39 49.89 20.59
CA THR A 5 4.78 49.78 20.13
C THR A 5 5.28 48.35 19.96
N ALA A 6 4.57 47.33 20.45
CA ALA A 6 5.03 45.94 20.38
C ALA A 6 4.58 45.20 19.09
N ALA A 7 3.55 45.68 18.40
CA ALA A 7 2.97 44.98 17.25
C ALA A 7 3.68 45.27 15.91
N VAL A 8 4.51 46.32 15.84
CA VAL A 8 5.15 46.75 14.58
C VAL A 8 6.50 46.06 14.33
N MET A 9 7.18 45.60 15.39
CA MET A 9 8.51 44.98 15.30
C MET A 9 8.52 43.56 14.70
N MET A 10 7.37 42.88 14.63
CA MET A 10 7.27 41.54 14.04
C MET A 10 6.86 41.53 12.55
N ALA A 11 6.46 42.67 12.00
CA ALA A 11 6.05 42.77 10.59
C ALA A 11 7.22 43.08 9.64
N ALA A 12 8.41 43.39 10.15
CA ALA A 12 9.55 43.83 9.34
C ALA A 12 10.46 42.68 8.83
N LEU A 13 10.25 41.44 9.26
CA LEU A 13 11.09 40.30 8.85
C LEU A 13 10.48 39.42 7.75
N THR A 14 9.20 39.60 7.41
CA THR A 14 8.53 38.80 6.36
C THR A 14 8.45 39.51 5.00
N ILE A 15 8.69 40.82 4.95
CA ILE A 15 8.61 41.60 3.70
C ILE A 15 9.91 41.50 2.89
N SER A 16 11.03 41.14 3.53
CA SER A 16 12.34 40.98 2.87
C SER A 16 12.46 39.70 2.02
N LEU A 17 11.49 38.76 2.10
CA LEU A 17 11.52 37.52 1.31
C LEU A 17 10.65 37.57 0.05
N ALA A 18 9.74 38.53 -0.06
CA ALA A 18 8.92 38.72 -1.27
C ALA A 18 9.66 39.46 -2.41
N ALA A 19 10.83 40.03 -2.11
CA ALA A 19 11.64 40.80 -3.08
C ALA A 19 12.91 40.06 -3.56
N CYS A 20 13.14 38.81 -3.14
CA CYS A 20 14.20 37.95 -3.66
C CYS A 20 13.61 36.77 -4.46
N GLY A 21 13.13 37.06 -5.66
CA GLY A 21 13.06 36.09 -6.76
C GLY A 21 11.91 35.06 -6.70
N GLY A 22 10.77 35.41 -7.31
CA GLY A 22 9.81 34.41 -7.80
C GLY A 22 10.56 33.34 -8.61
N LYS A 23 10.37 32.06 -8.23
CA LYS A 23 11.08 30.81 -8.62
C LYS A 23 11.34 29.87 -7.43
N GLY A 24 10.75 30.12 -6.26
CA GLY A 24 10.83 29.21 -5.10
C GLY A 24 9.62 28.27 -5.02
N ASP A 25 8.43 28.80 -5.31
CA ASP A 25 7.14 28.12 -5.36
C ASP A 25 7.03 27.14 -6.53
N ASP A 26 7.51 27.49 -7.73
CA ASP A 26 7.55 26.56 -8.87
C ASP A 26 8.41 25.32 -8.56
N LYS A 27 9.54 25.52 -7.88
CA LYS A 27 10.42 24.42 -7.44
C LYS A 27 9.79 23.58 -6.35
N LEU A 28 9.03 24.21 -5.44
CA LEU A 28 8.28 23.50 -4.41
C LEU A 28 7.17 22.65 -5.03
N GLY A 29 6.45 23.18 -6.03
CA GLY A 29 5.44 22.44 -6.80
C GLY A 29 6.02 21.19 -7.45
N SER A 30 7.10 21.32 -8.23
CA SER A 30 7.75 20.16 -8.86
C SER A 30 8.30 19.15 -7.84
N ASN A 31 8.80 19.61 -6.69
CA ASN A 31 9.26 18.70 -5.63
C ASN A 31 8.09 17.93 -4.98
N VAL A 32 6.93 18.57 -4.82
CA VAL A 32 5.72 17.92 -4.30
C VAL A 32 5.20 16.89 -5.30
N GLU A 33 5.15 17.23 -6.58
CA GLU A 33 4.77 16.32 -7.68
C GLU A 33 5.69 15.10 -7.71
N ALA A 34 7.01 15.30 -7.81
CA ALA A 34 7.97 14.20 -7.79
C ALA A 34 7.89 13.34 -6.51
N ALA A 35 7.62 13.94 -5.34
CA ALA A 35 7.44 13.17 -4.11
C ALA A 35 6.12 12.39 -4.10
N ALA A 36 5.07 12.88 -4.76
CA ALA A 36 3.82 12.15 -4.94
C ALA A 36 4.00 10.99 -5.92
N ASP A 37 4.64 11.21 -7.06
CA ASP A 37 4.92 10.18 -8.06
C ASP A 37 5.75 9.04 -7.48
N ASN A 38 6.85 9.34 -6.77
CA ASN A 38 7.66 8.31 -6.10
C ASN A 38 6.87 7.47 -5.09
N ARG A 39 5.86 8.05 -4.43
CA ARG A 39 4.99 7.30 -3.52
C ARG A 39 4.00 6.44 -4.29
N ALA A 40 3.48 6.95 -5.41
CA ALA A 40 2.60 6.19 -6.28
C ALA A 40 3.33 4.98 -6.88
N ASP A 41 4.54 5.17 -7.43
CA ASP A 41 5.38 4.09 -7.97
C ASP A 41 5.68 3.02 -6.91
N ALA A 42 5.94 3.44 -5.66
CA ALA A 42 6.16 2.50 -4.56
C ALA A 42 4.90 1.71 -4.18
N LEU A 43 3.71 2.32 -4.30
CA LEU A 43 2.44 1.65 -4.08
C LEU A 43 2.10 0.69 -5.21
N GLU A 44 2.36 1.07 -6.47
CA GLU A 44 2.20 0.20 -7.65
C GLU A 44 3.10 -1.03 -7.54
N ALA A 45 4.40 -0.85 -7.25
CA ALA A 45 5.30 -1.97 -7.05
C ALA A 45 4.88 -2.91 -5.90
N ALA A 46 4.31 -2.35 -4.82
CA ALA A 46 3.75 -3.16 -3.73
C ALA A 46 2.48 -3.91 -4.16
N ALA A 47 1.63 -3.28 -4.99
CA ALA A 47 0.43 -3.88 -5.51
C ALA A 47 0.74 -5.05 -6.46
N ASP A 48 1.70 -4.88 -7.38
CA ASP A 48 2.15 -5.95 -8.28
C ASP A 48 2.65 -7.16 -7.51
N ASN A 49 3.48 -6.93 -6.48
CA ASN A 49 3.96 -8.01 -5.62
C ASN A 49 2.83 -8.69 -4.81
N LEU A 50 1.77 -7.96 -4.45
CA LEU A 50 0.59 -8.56 -3.82
C LEU A 50 -0.26 -9.35 -4.81
N GLU A 51 -0.34 -8.90 -6.07
CA GLU A 51 -1.02 -9.62 -7.16
C GLU A 51 -0.32 -10.96 -7.44
N ASP A 52 1.01 -10.95 -7.57
CA ASP A 52 1.81 -12.17 -7.75
C ASP A 52 1.61 -13.18 -6.60
N GLN A 53 1.59 -12.69 -5.35
CA GLN A 53 1.31 -13.54 -4.19
C GLN A 53 -0.11 -14.10 -4.20
N ALA A 54 -1.10 -13.27 -4.56
CA ALA A 54 -2.48 -13.71 -4.68
C ALA A 54 -2.63 -14.79 -5.76
N GLU A 55 -1.94 -14.64 -6.88
CA GLU A 55 -1.97 -15.62 -7.97
C GLU A 55 -1.30 -16.94 -7.58
N ALA A 56 -0.20 -16.89 -6.84
CA ALA A 56 0.43 -18.09 -6.28
C ALA A 56 -0.51 -18.84 -5.33
N VAL A 57 -1.29 -18.12 -4.51
CA VAL A 57 -2.30 -18.72 -3.63
C VAL A 57 -3.42 -19.38 -4.44
N ARG A 58 -3.93 -18.71 -5.49
CA ARG A 58 -4.96 -19.28 -6.38
C ARG A 58 -4.45 -20.54 -7.07
N THR A 59 -3.29 -20.46 -7.70
CA THR A 59 -2.64 -21.60 -8.37
C THR A 59 -2.45 -22.78 -7.43
N SER A 60 -2.00 -22.54 -6.19
CA SER A 60 -1.87 -23.61 -5.20
C SER A 60 -3.22 -24.19 -4.77
N GLY A 61 -4.29 -23.39 -4.75
CA GLY A 61 -5.64 -23.84 -4.45
C GLY A 61 -6.20 -24.72 -5.56
N ASP A 62 -6.02 -24.30 -6.81
CA ASP A 62 -6.44 -25.04 -8.00
C ASP A 62 -5.75 -26.41 -8.07
N GLN A 63 -4.42 -26.45 -7.89
CA GLN A 63 -3.66 -27.70 -7.83
C GLN A 63 -4.17 -28.65 -6.73
N GLN A 64 -4.55 -28.10 -5.58
CA GLN A 64 -5.09 -28.88 -4.47
C GLN A 64 -6.51 -29.40 -4.78
N ALA A 65 -7.33 -28.61 -5.48
CA ALA A 65 -8.65 -29.02 -5.93
C ALA A 65 -8.56 -30.16 -6.96
N ASP A 66 -7.67 -30.02 -7.94
CA ASP A 66 -7.40 -31.06 -8.95
C ASP A 66 -6.91 -32.35 -8.27
N ALA A 67 -5.99 -32.27 -7.30
CA ALA A 67 -5.53 -33.44 -6.55
C ALA A 67 -6.63 -34.11 -5.71
N ILE A 68 -7.64 -33.36 -5.23
CA ILE A 68 -8.80 -33.92 -4.53
C ILE A 68 -9.70 -34.70 -5.48
N ASP A 69 -9.92 -34.14 -6.68
CA ASP A 69 -10.72 -34.78 -7.74
C ASP A 69 -10.03 -36.05 -8.23
N ASP A 70 -8.74 -35.97 -8.59
CA ASP A 70 -7.91 -37.10 -9.06
C ASP A 70 -7.82 -38.24 -8.03
N ALA A 71 -7.86 -37.91 -6.74
CA ALA A 71 -7.79 -38.88 -5.66
C ALA A 71 -9.15 -39.52 -5.31
N ASP A 72 -10.23 -39.19 -6.02
CA ASP A 72 -11.59 -39.69 -5.79
C ASP A 72 -12.02 -39.62 -4.31
N VAL A 73 -11.67 -38.52 -3.65
CA VAL A 73 -11.81 -38.39 -2.19
C VAL A 73 -13.27 -38.44 -1.77
N ASN A 74 -13.62 -39.40 -0.89
CA ASN A 74 -14.96 -39.48 -0.31
C ASN A 74 -15.16 -38.42 0.78
N ALA A 75 -15.49 -37.21 0.36
CA ALA A 75 -15.70 -36.06 1.24
C ALA A 75 -16.89 -36.20 2.21
N GLN A 76 -17.77 -37.19 2.00
CA GLN A 76 -18.93 -37.50 2.84
C GLN A 76 -18.54 -38.41 4.02
N ALA A 77 -17.54 -39.27 3.84
CA ALA A 77 -17.00 -40.12 4.90
C ALA A 77 -15.88 -39.44 5.72
N MET A 78 -15.43 -38.26 5.28
CA MET A 78 -14.33 -37.53 5.90
C MET A 78 -14.76 -36.82 7.20
N PRO A 79 -13.94 -36.91 8.27
CA PRO A 79 -14.12 -36.10 9.48
C PRO A 79 -14.16 -34.59 9.18
N ALA A 80 -14.96 -33.85 9.94
CA ALA A 80 -15.20 -32.43 9.69
C ALA A 80 -13.94 -31.56 9.87
N ASP A 81 -13.09 -31.92 10.83
CA ASP A 81 -11.79 -31.30 11.08
C ASP A 81 -10.82 -31.51 9.93
N GLN A 82 -10.74 -32.73 9.39
CA GLN A 82 -9.90 -33.03 8.23
C GLN A 82 -10.38 -32.29 6.98
N LYS A 83 -11.70 -32.23 6.76
CA LYS A 83 -12.28 -31.45 5.65
C LYS A 83 -11.96 -29.96 5.78
N ALA A 84 -12.04 -29.42 6.99
CA ALA A 84 -11.67 -28.03 7.26
C ALA A 84 -10.19 -27.78 7.01
N ALA A 85 -9.31 -28.72 7.37
CA ALA A 85 -7.87 -28.64 7.14
C ALA A 85 -7.50 -28.60 5.64
N LEU A 86 -8.20 -29.37 4.81
CA LEU A 86 -8.05 -29.30 3.35
C LEU A 86 -8.54 -27.96 2.78
N ILE A 87 -9.71 -27.49 3.21
CA ILE A 87 -10.31 -26.22 2.72
C ILE A 87 -9.44 -25.01 3.10
N ASN A 88 -8.88 -24.97 4.30
CA ASN A 88 -8.05 -23.86 4.76
C ASN A 88 -6.58 -23.99 4.32
N GLY A 89 -6.22 -25.08 3.64
CA GLY A 89 -4.88 -25.34 3.12
C GLY A 89 -3.82 -25.72 4.16
N SER A 90 -4.21 -26.01 5.42
CA SER A 90 -3.30 -26.53 6.45
C SER A 90 -2.93 -28.00 6.25
N GLU A 91 -3.75 -28.74 5.50
CA GLU A 91 -3.45 -30.08 5.00
C GLU A 91 -3.55 -30.07 3.46
N LYS A 92 -2.68 -30.83 2.79
CA LYS A 92 -2.65 -30.98 1.33
C LYS A 92 -2.57 -32.46 0.96
N LEU A 93 -3.29 -32.85 -0.09
CA LEU A 93 -3.10 -34.17 -0.69
C LEU A 93 -1.77 -34.18 -1.45
N ARG A 94 -1.01 -35.25 -1.27
CA ARG A 94 0.33 -35.40 -1.86
C ARG A 94 0.27 -36.09 -3.21
#